data_AF-A0A397TJ91-F1
#
_entry.id   AF-A0A397TJ91-F1
#
_cell.length_a   1.000
_cell.length_b   1.000
_cell.length_c   1.000
_cell.angle_alpha   90.00
_cell.angle_beta   90.00
_cell.angle_gamma   90.00
#
_symmetry.space_group_name_H-M   'P 1'
#
loop_
_entity.id
_entity.type
_entity.pdbx_description
1 polymer ?
#
loop_
_entity_poly.entity_id
_entity_poly.type
_entity_poly.pdbx_seq_one_letter_code
_entity_poly.pdbx_strand_id
1 'polypeptide(L)'
;MASTKVATKLTDFRTATITQHWNDPPQKIFNKYEHDHKQLDSSQICSTLQSTLKFCKENAKNSDRKIIIDTEKRLENLYERLEKNEISESALGKLGKLCEYLELNDLNNAITIHENLMITDFDKEGKWLLGIKRLLDLYKKNN
;
A
#
# COMPACT_ATOMS: atom_id res chain seq x y z
N MET A 1 6.56 77.85 4.35
CA MET A 1 6.28 77.44 5.75
C MET A 1 4.96 76.68 5.80
N ALA A 2 4.89 75.69 6.69
CA ALA A 2 3.73 74.91 7.15
C ALA A 2 3.21 73.75 6.26
N SER A 3 3.66 72.56 6.69
CA SER A 3 3.29 71.20 6.30
C SER A 3 1.86 70.83 6.71
N THR A 4 1.08 70.20 5.81
CA THR A 4 -0.21 69.59 6.15
C THR A 4 0.01 68.09 6.28
N LYS A 5 0.04 67.58 7.53
CA LYS A 5 0.16 66.14 7.82
C LYS A 5 -1.18 65.44 7.55
N VAL A 6 -1.17 64.50 6.62
CA VAL A 6 -2.24 63.52 6.43
C VAL A 6 -2.19 62.53 7.60
N ALA A 7 -3.24 62.49 8.42
CA ALA A 7 -3.36 61.54 9.52
C ALA A 7 -3.78 60.17 8.98
N THR A 8 -2.82 59.26 8.84
CA THR A 8 -3.11 57.84 8.65
C THR A 8 -3.62 57.25 9.97
N LYS A 9 -4.91 56.91 10.02
CA LYS A 9 -5.47 56.10 11.11
C LYS A 9 -4.81 54.72 11.07
N LEU A 10 -3.81 54.51 11.91
CA LEU A 10 -3.32 53.18 12.27
C LEU A 10 -4.47 52.43 12.95
N THR A 11 -4.99 51.41 12.29
CA THR A 11 -5.88 50.44 12.92
C THR A 11 -5.08 49.68 13.96
N ASP A 12 -5.41 49.91 15.23
CA ASP A 12 -4.78 49.26 16.39
C ASP A 12 -5.20 47.79 16.46
N PHE A 13 -4.23 46.88 16.37
CA PHE A 13 -4.46 45.43 16.43
C PHE A 13 -4.80 44.94 17.85
N ARG A 14 -4.66 45.79 18.88
CA ARG A 14 -4.87 45.42 20.29
C ARG A 14 -6.32 45.10 20.63
N THR A 15 -7.27 45.45 19.77
CA THR A 15 -8.70 45.17 19.96
C THR A 15 -9.22 44.01 19.09
N ALA A 16 -8.34 43.31 18.37
CA ALA A 16 -8.74 42.16 17.56
C ALA A 16 -8.99 40.94 18.47
N THR A 17 -10.26 40.71 18.83
CA THR A 17 -10.67 39.46 19.47
C THR A 17 -10.66 38.35 18.41
N ILE A 18 -9.55 37.62 18.32
CA ILE A 18 -9.42 36.45 17.45
C ILE A 18 -10.12 35.27 18.15
N THR A 19 -11.34 34.95 17.72
CA THR A 19 -12.14 33.82 18.23
C THR A 19 -11.79 32.47 17.60
N GLN A 20 -10.74 32.39 16.77
CA GLN A 20 -10.21 31.12 16.27
C GLN A 20 -8.94 30.74 17.03
N HIS A 21 -9.09 29.77 17.93
CA HIS A 21 -7.99 29.11 18.63
C HIS A 21 -7.11 28.39 17.60
N TRP A 22 -5.85 28.78 17.51
CA TRP A 22 -4.84 28.17 16.63
C TRP A 22 -4.51 26.70 16.95
N ASN A 23 -5.10 26.15 18.02
CA ASN A 23 -4.72 24.86 18.59
C ASN A 23 -5.85 23.82 18.64
N ASP A 24 -6.95 24.04 17.91
CA ASP A 24 -7.94 22.98 17.67
C ASP A 24 -7.66 22.34 16.30
N PRO A 25 -6.84 21.28 16.24
CA PRO A 25 -6.61 20.59 14.98
C PRO A 25 -7.95 20.01 14.49
N PRO A 26 -8.26 20.09 13.18
CA PRO A 26 -9.52 19.61 12.65
C PRO A 26 -9.74 18.13 13.02
N GLN A 27 -10.84 17.82 13.72
CA GLN A 27 -11.17 16.45 14.14
C GLN A 27 -11.19 15.45 12.97
N LYS A 28 -11.46 15.93 11.75
CA LYS A 28 -11.42 15.12 10.52
C LYS A 28 -10.03 14.53 10.20
N ILE A 29 -8.94 15.11 10.70
CA ILE A 29 -7.59 14.54 10.56
C ILE A 29 -7.43 13.31 11.47
N PHE A 30 -8.15 13.29 12.61
CA PHE A 30 -8.09 12.22 13.60
C PHE A 30 -9.17 11.15 13.40
N ASN A 31 -10.01 11.27 12.38
CA ASN A 31 -10.76 10.13 11.89
C ASN A 31 -9.74 9.17 11.27
N LYS A 32 -9.15 8.33 12.14
CA LYS A 32 -8.58 7.05 11.79
C LYS A 32 -9.59 6.44 10.83
N TYR A 33 -9.22 6.30 9.57
CA TYR A 33 -10.07 5.66 8.59
C TYR A 33 -10.38 4.28 9.16
N GLU A 34 -11.54 4.11 9.79
CA GLU A 34 -12.16 2.81 9.98
C GLU A 34 -12.55 2.39 8.59
N HIS A 35 -11.54 1.90 7.90
CA HIS A 35 -11.77 1.21 6.68
C HIS A 35 -12.48 -0.08 7.06
N ASP A 36 -13.76 -0.11 6.74
CA ASP A 36 -14.55 -1.31 6.49
C ASP A 36 -13.96 -2.04 5.26
N HIS A 37 -12.65 -2.28 5.27
CA HIS A 37 -11.97 -3.12 4.30
C HIS A 37 -12.33 -4.53 4.72
N LYS A 38 -13.07 -5.23 3.88
CA LYS A 38 -13.21 -6.68 3.95
C LYS A 38 -11.80 -7.27 3.95
N GLN A 39 -11.25 -7.49 5.13
CA GLN A 39 -9.88 -7.95 5.29
C GLN A 39 -9.82 -9.35 4.68
N LEU A 40 -9.06 -9.50 3.58
CA LEU A 40 -8.92 -10.82 2.98
C LEU A 40 -8.32 -11.76 4.01
N ASP A 41 -8.96 -12.90 4.20
CA ASP A 41 -8.41 -13.96 5.04
C ASP A 41 -7.20 -14.61 4.33
N SER A 42 -6.38 -15.34 5.11
CA SER A 42 -5.21 -16.04 4.57
C SER A 42 -5.56 -16.99 3.41
N SER A 43 -6.77 -17.56 3.41
CA SER A 43 -7.24 -18.48 2.37
C SER A 43 -7.50 -17.75 1.04
N GLN A 44 -8.14 -16.59 1.09
CA GLN A 44 -8.41 -15.72 -0.05
C GLN A 44 -7.11 -15.19 -0.65
N ILE A 45 -6.15 -14.80 0.18
CA ILE A 45 -4.81 -14.39 -0.27
C ILE A 45 -4.13 -15.55 -1.03
N CYS A 46 -4.11 -16.75 -0.44
CA CYS A 46 -3.55 -17.93 -1.10
C CYS A 46 -4.24 -18.20 -2.45
N SER A 47 -5.56 -18.19 -2.48
CA SER A 47 -6.36 -18.47 -3.69
C SER A 47 -6.07 -17.48 -4.82
N THR A 48 -6.00 -16.19 -4.49
CA THR A 48 -5.73 -15.11 -5.45
C THR A 48 -4.33 -15.26 -6.07
N LEU A 49 -3.32 -15.47 -5.23
CA LEU A 49 -1.94 -15.62 -5.69
C LEU A 49 -1.73 -16.91 -6.49
N GLN A 50 -2.36 -18.01 -6.10
CA GLN A 50 -2.33 -19.27 -6.85
C GLN A 50 -2.99 -19.12 -8.23
N SER A 51 -4.14 -18.44 -8.30
CA SER A 51 -4.85 -18.16 -9.55
C SER A 51 -4.00 -17.28 -10.47
N THR A 52 -3.37 -16.24 -9.92
CA THR A 52 -2.45 -15.36 -10.64
C THR A 52 -1.24 -16.12 -11.17
N LEU A 53 -0.63 -16.98 -10.35
CA LEU A 53 0.52 -17.82 -10.77
C LEU A 53 0.11 -18.80 -11.87
N LYS A 54 -1.08 -19.40 -11.76
CA LYS A 54 -1.63 -20.30 -12.79
C LYS A 54 -1.82 -19.58 -14.12
N PHE A 55 -2.41 -18.38 -14.10
CA PHE A 55 -2.53 -17.53 -15.29
C PHE A 55 -1.15 -17.24 -15.92
N CYS A 56 -0.16 -16.89 -15.09
CA CYS A 56 1.20 -16.67 -15.56
C CYS A 56 1.82 -17.93 -16.17
N LYS A 57 1.57 -19.11 -15.59
CA LYS A 57 2.05 -20.41 -16.10
C LYS A 57 1.47 -20.75 -17.48
N GLU A 58 0.18 -20.51 -17.66
CA GLU A 58 -0.54 -20.81 -18.91
C GLU A 58 -0.11 -19.90 -20.07
N ASN A 59 0.26 -18.66 -19.77
CA ASN A 59 0.62 -17.65 -20.77
C ASN A 59 2.14 -17.44 -20.94
N ALA A 60 2.97 -18.17 -20.18
CA ALA A 60 4.40 -17.98 -20.20
C ALA A 60 5.10 -18.62 -21.41
N LYS A 61 6.19 -17.98 -21.83
CA LYS A 61 7.10 -18.55 -22.84
C LYS A 61 8.03 -19.58 -22.19
N ASN A 62 8.56 -20.51 -22.99
CA ASN A 62 9.53 -21.51 -22.53
C ASN A 62 10.76 -20.90 -21.82
N SER A 63 11.15 -19.68 -22.18
CA SER A 63 12.25 -18.92 -21.53
C SER A 63 11.96 -18.62 -20.05
N ASP A 64 10.69 -18.50 -19.66
CA ASP A 64 10.27 -18.03 -18.35
C ASP A 64 10.11 -19.17 -17.35
N ARG A 65 10.24 -20.43 -17.80
CA ARG A 65 10.03 -21.64 -16.98
C ARG A 65 10.86 -21.65 -15.71
N LYS A 66 12.14 -21.25 -15.78
CA LYS A 66 13.01 -21.18 -14.60
C LYS A 66 12.55 -20.11 -13.61
N ILE A 67 12.07 -18.96 -14.11
CA ILE A 67 11.57 -17.86 -13.28
C ILE A 67 10.29 -18.29 -12.56
N ILE A 68 9.39 -19.00 -13.26
CA ILE A 68 8.16 -19.54 -12.68
C ILE A 68 8.45 -20.51 -11.55
N ILE A 69 9.38 -21.45 -11.75
CA ILE A 69 9.75 -22.44 -10.72
C ILE A 69 10.33 -21.75 -9.48
N ASP A 70 11.19 -20.75 -9.63
CA ASP A 70 11.70 -19.97 -8.49
C ASP A 70 10.59 -19.17 -7.80
N THR A 71 9.69 -18.57 -8.59
CA THR A 71 8.54 -17.82 -8.07
C THR A 71 7.63 -18.71 -7.23
N GLU A 72 7.33 -19.91 -7.73
CA GLU A 72 6.52 -20.91 -7.03
C GLU A 72 7.13 -21.29 -5.68
N LYS A 73 8.43 -21.63 -5.63
CA LYS A 73 9.12 -21.95 -4.36
C LYS A 73 9.09 -20.82 -3.35
N ARG A 74 9.12 -19.56 -3.81
CA ARG A 74 9.03 -18.40 -2.93
C ARG A 74 7.63 -18.16 -2.42
N LEU A 75 6.62 -18.47 -3.23
CA LEU A 75 5.22 -18.40 -2.81
C LEU A 75 4.87 -19.57 -1.87
N GLU A 76 5.46 -20.76 -2.05
CA GLU A 76 5.36 -21.86 -1.07
C GLU A 76 5.80 -21.40 0.33
N ASN A 77 6.92 -20.67 0.43
CA ASN A 77 7.35 -20.10 1.70
C ASN A 77 6.33 -19.11 2.30
N LEU A 78 5.63 -18.33 1.48
CA LEU A 78 4.54 -17.47 1.94
C LEU A 78 3.37 -18.29 2.46
N TYR A 79 2.96 -19.33 1.72
CA TYR A 79 1.81 -20.16 2.10
C TYR A 79 2.03 -20.89 3.42
N GLU A 80 3.23 -21.43 3.64
CA GLU A 80 3.60 -22.05 4.93
C GLU A 80 3.51 -21.05 6.10
N ARG A 81 3.94 -19.80 5.88
CA ARG A 81 3.91 -18.76 6.92
C ARG A 81 2.49 -18.24 7.18
N LEU A 82 1.66 -18.16 6.14
CA LEU A 82 0.23 -17.84 6.27
C LEU A 82 -0.49 -18.91 7.09
N GLU A 83 -0.22 -20.20 6.81
CA GLU A 83 -0.81 -21.33 7.55
C GLU A 83 -0.42 -21.31 9.04
N LYS A 84 0.84 -20.97 9.33
CA LYS A 84 1.35 -20.87 10.71
C LYS A 84 0.99 -19.55 11.41
N ASN A 85 0.32 -18.62 10.74
CA ASN A 85 0.06 -17.26 11.23
C ASN A 85 1.35 -16.52 11.67
N GLU A 86 2.46 -16.72 10.94
CA GLU A 86 3.78 -16.14 11.24
C GLU A 86 4.02 -14.78 10.54
N ILE A 87 2.96 -14.19 9.96
CA ILE A 87 3.02 -12.91 9.26
C ILE A 87 2.37 -11.85 10.14
N SER A 88 3.00 -10.68 10.26
CA SER A 88 2.46 -9.58 11.05
C SER A 88 1.12 -9.10 10.48
N GLU A 89 0.18 -8.68 11.33
CA GLU A 89 -1.13 -8.15 10.89
C GLU A 89 -0.97 -6.98 9.91
N SER A 90 0.04 -6.14 10.11
CA SER A 90 0.38 -5.04 9.20
C SER A 90 0.78 -5.54 7.81
N ALA A 91 1.67 -6.53 7.72
CA ALA A 91 2.08 -7.10 6.45
C ALA A 91 0.94 -7.88 5.78
N LEU A 92 0.15 -8.61 6.57
CA LEU A 92 -1.03 -9.35 6.09
C LEU A 92 -2.08 -8.41 5.51
N GLY A 93 -2.37 -7.28 6.17
CA GLY A 93 -3.32 -6.28 5.67
C GLY A 93 -2.87 -5.66 4.34
N LYS A 94 -1.56 -5.33 4.21
CA LYS A 94 -1.00 -4.87 2.94
C LYS A 94 -1.07 -5.95 1.86
N LEU A 95 -0.77 -7.21 2.21
CA LEU A 95 -0.86 -8.33 1.29
C LEU A 95 -2.29 -8.58 0.80
N GLY A 96 -3.29 -8.49 1.70
CA GLY A 96 -4.70 -8.52 1.34
C GLY A 96 -5.05 -7.41 0.36
N LYS A 97 -4.60 -6.17 0.62
CA LYS A 97 -4.83 -5.05 -0.29
C LYS A 97 -4.17 -5.24 -1.66
N LEU A 98 -2.98 -5.82 -1.70
CA LEU A 98 -2.31 -6.19 -2.96
C LEU A 98 -3.16 -7.18 -3.75
N CYS A 99 -3.70 -8.21 -3.09
CA CYS A 99 -4.58 -9.20 -3.72
C CYS A 99 -5.88 -8.56 -4.25
N GLU A 100 -6.52 -7.65 -3.51
CA GLU A 100 -7.68 -6.90 -4.00
C GLU A 100 -7.36 -6.13 -5.29
N TYR A 101 -6.21 -5.44 -5.36
CA TYR A 101 -5.81 -4.75 -6.58
C TYR A 101 -5.52 -5.69 -7.74
N LEU A 102 -4.99 -6.90 -7.47
CA LEU A 102 -4.83 -7.92 -8.50
C LEU A 102 -6.17 -8.41 -9.06
N GLU A 103 -7.18 -8.63 -8.20
CA GLU A 103 -8.53 -9.00 -8.64
C GLU A 103 -9.19 -7.91 -9.50
N LEU A 104 -8.92 -6.64 -9.19
CA LEU A 104 -9.38 -5.48 -9.95
C LEU A 104 -8.55 -5.21 -11.22
N ASN A 105 -7.52 -6.02 -11.52
CA ASN A 105 -6.53 -5.79 -12.58
C ASN A 105 -5.78 -4.45 -12.46
N ASP A 106 -5.73 -3.86 -11.27
CA ASP A 106 -5.02 -2.60 -11.01
C ASP A 106 -3.56 -2.87 -10.60
N LEU A 107 -2.73 -3.15 -11.60
CA LEU A 107 -1.34 -3.51 -11.38
C LEU A 107 -0.50 -2.38 -10.79
N ASN A 108 -0.81 -1.11 -11.08
CA ASN A 108 -0.02 0.01 -10.59
C ASN A 108 -0.17 0.15 -9.08
N ASN A 109 -1.40 0.02 -8.58
CA ASN A 109 -1.64 0.03 -7.14
C ASN A 109 -1.10 -1.25 -6.47
N ALA A 110 -1.21 -2.42 -7.09
CA ALA A 110 -0.60 -3.65 -6.58
C ALA A 110 0.93 -3.52 -6.42
N ILE A 111 1.61 -2.94 -7.41
CA ILE A 111 3.07 -2.67 -7.37
C ILE A 111 3.39 -1.67 -6.26
N THR A 112 2.61 -0.60 -6.12
CA THR A 112 2.81 0.41 -5.07
C THR A 112 2.73 -0.21 -3.67
N ILE A 113 1.76 -1.10 -3.44
CA ILE A 113 1.66 -1.83 -2.16
C ILE A 113 2.84 -2.78 -1.95
N HIS A 114 3.28 -3.48 -3.00
CA HIS A 114 4.48 -4.33 -2.95
C HIS A 114 5.74 -3.55 -2.59
N GLU A 115 5.95 -2.39 -3.19
CA GLU A 115 7.09 -1.51 -2.89
C GLU A 115 7.07 -1.03 -1.44
N ASN A 116 5.89 -0.68 -0.92
CA ASN A 116 5.72 -0.34 0.48
C ASN A 116 6.09 -1.51 1.40
N LEU A 117 5.68 -2.74 1.07
CA LEU A 117 6.09 -3.96 1.80
C LEU A 117 7.61 -4.20 1.74
N MET A 118 8.23 -3.95 0.59
CA MET A 118 9.69 -4.05 0.43
C MET A 118 10.46 -3.00 1.26
N ILE A 119 9.84 -1.87 1.59
CA ILE A 119 10.46 -0.86 2.45
C ILE A 119 10.29 -1.22 3.93
N THR A 120 9.10 -1.66 4.33
CA THR A 120 8.75 -1.80 5.75
C THR A 120 9.04 -3.16 6.35
N ASP A 121 9.00 -4.23 5.55
CA ASP A 121 8.96 -5.61 6.05
C ASP A 121 10.03 -6.53 5.42
N PHE A 122 10.93 -5.99 4.58
CA PHE A 122 11.89 -6.80 3.80
C PHE A 122 12.84 -7.65 4.63
N ASP A 123 13.30 -7.16 5.78
CA ASP A 123 14.25 -7.91 6.63
C ASP A 123 13.68 -9.26 7.10
N LYS A 124 12.36 -9.32 7.32
CA LYS A 124 11.65 -10.52 7.81
C LYS A 124 10.95 -11.28 6.71
N GLU A 125 10.45 -10.58 5.70
CA GLU A 125 9.54 -11.11 4.68
C GLU A 125 10.17 -11.18 3.27
N GLY A 126 11.44 -10.78 3.13
CA GLY A 126 12.11 -10.58 1.84
C GLY A 126 12.12 -11.81 0.92
N LYS A 127 12.15 -13.03 1.49
CA LYS A 127 12.18 -14.28 0.69
C LYS A 127 10.99 -14.40 -0.24
N TRP A 128 9.77 -14.25 0.30
CA TRP A 128 8.54 -14.34 -0.47
C TRP A 128 8.15 -13.02 -1.12
N LEU A 129 8.55 -11.87 -0.57
CA LEU A 129 8.34 -10.58 -1.23
C LEU A 129 9.02 -10.50 -2.60
N LEU A 130 10.21 -11.08 -2.74
CA LEU A 130 10.86 -11.23 -4.05
C LEU A 130 10.09 -12.16 -5.00
N GLY A 131 9.39 -13.16 -4.45
CA GLY A 131 8.49 -14.02 -5.22
C GLY A 131 7.29 -13.24 -5.76
N ILE A 132 6.65 -12.42 -4.92
CA ILE A 132 5.55 -11.54 -5.36
C ILE A 132 6.02 -10.56 -6.43
N LYS A 133 7.20 -9.95 -6.28
CA LYS A 133 7.76 -9.07 -7.32
C LYS A 133 7.80 -9.75 -8.68
N ARG A 134 8.38 -10.97 -8.72
CA ARG A 134 8.49 -11.77 -9.95
C ARG A 134 7.11 -12.17 -10.49
N LEU A 135 6.17 -12.48 -9.62
CA LEU A 135 4.79 -12.77 -10.02
C LEU A 135 4.15 -11.56 -10.71
N LEU A 136 4.28 -10.35 -10.14
CA LEU A 136 3.78 -9.12 -10.73
C LEU A 136 4.44 -8.81 -12.07
N ASP A 137 5.77 -8.99 -12.17
CA ASP A 137 6.53 -8.81 -13.41
C ASP A 137 6.08 -9.80 -14.50
N LEU A 138 5.85 -11.07 -14.15
CA LEU A 138 5.32 -12.09 -15.06
C LEU A 138 3.90 -11.77 -15.49
N TYR A 139 3.05 -11.34 -14.56
CA TYR A 139 1.67 -11.00 -14.83
C TYR A 139 1.58 -9.80 -15.78
N LYS A 140 2.36 -8.74 -15.52
CA LYS A 140 2.46 -7.57 -16.40
C LYS A 140 3.00 -7.90 -17.79
N LYS A 141 3.83 -8.93 -17.93
CA LYS A 141 4.36 -9.37 -19.22
C LYS A 141 3.33 -10.14 -20.06
N ASN A 142 2.39 -10.80 -19.40
CA ASN A 142 1.45 -11.74 -20.01
C ASN A 142 0.01 -11.18 -20.13
N ASN A 143 -0.27 -10.04 -19.48
CA ASN A 143 -1.51 -9.27 -19.57
C ASN A 143 -1.30 -8.10 -20.54
#